data_AF-A0A4R3HXD7-F1
#
_entry.id   AF-A0A4R3HXD7-F1
#
_cell.length_a   1.000
_cell.length_b   1.000
_cell.length_c   1.000
_cell.angle_alpha   90.00
_cell.angle_beta   90.00
_cell.angle_gamma   90.00
#
_symmetry.space_group_name_H-M   'P 1'
#
loop_
_entity.id
_entity.type
_entity.pdbx_description
1 polymer ?
#
loop_
_entity_poly.entity_id
_entity_poly.type
_entity_poly.pdbx_seq_one_letter_code
_entity_poly.pdbx_strand_id
1 'polypeptide(L)' 'MKIITIQPVEGRLVRDPGTGREIQGPTQVDGDDGFWIRRVADGDVAVVDEPVESQAAKKGSK' A
#
# COMPACT_ATOMS: atom_id res chain seq x y z
N MET A 1 -5.03 7.74 -14.42
CA MET A 1 -4.05 6.80 -13.85
C MET A 1 -2.95 7.60 -13.20
N LYS A 2 -3.26 8.13 -12.02
CA LYS A 2 -2.30 8.75 -11.12
C LYS A 2 -1.70 7.65 -10.26
N ILE A 3 -0.40 7.40 -10.35
CA ILE A 3 0.26 6.44 -9.46
C ILE A 3 0.70 7.17 -8.19
N ILE A 4 0.38 6.59 -7.04
CA ILE A 4 0.82 7.07 -5.72
C ILE A 4 1.55 5.95 -4.99
N THR A 5 2.50 6.30 -4.14
CA THR A 5 3.11 5.35 -3.20
C THR A 5 2.40 5.46 -1.87
N ILE A 6 1.92 4.33 -1.35
CA ILE A 6 1.24 4.25 -0.06
C ILE A 6 2.00 3.35 0.91
N GLN A 7 1.84 3.60 2.20
CA GLN A 7 2.32 2.73 3.26
C GLN A 7 1.24 2.59 4.34
N PRO A 8 0.97 1.36 4.85
CA PRO A 8 0.07 1.18 5.97
C PRO A 8 0.57 1.91 7.21
N VAL A 9 -0.37 2.51 7.93
CA VAL A 9 -0.08 3.11 9.23
C VAL A 9 0.32 1.99 10.21
N GLU A 10 1.23 2.30 11.14
CA GLU A 10 1.71 1.32 12.12
C GLU A 10 0.54 0.67 12.88
N GLY A 11 0.56 -0.65 12.99
CA GLY A 11 -0.53 -1.42 13.62
C GLY A 11 -1.75 -1.69 12.74
N ARG A 12 -1.78 -1.20 11.48
CA ARG A 12 -2.84 -1.52 10.51
C ARG A 12 -2.44 -2.65 9.58
N LEU A 13 -3.36 -3.61 9.41
CA LEU A 13 -3.26 -4.65 8.41
C LEU A 13 -4.04 -4.20 7.17
N VAL A 14 -3.32 -3.89 6.09
CA VAL A 14 -3.90 -3.50 4.82
C VAL A 14 -3.52 -4.53 3.76
N ARG A 15 -4.50 -4.95 2.96
CA ARG A 15 -4.28 -5.89 1.86
C ARG A 15 -4.56 -5.20 0.54
N ASP A 16 -3.73 -5.51 -0.43
CA ASP A 16 -3.94 -5.12 -1.81
C ASP A 16 -5.15 -5.88 -2.38
N PRO A 17 -6.14 -5.19 -2.97
CA PRO A 17 -7.37 -5.81 -3.44
C PRO A 17 -7.17 -6.65 -4.72
N GLY A 18 -6.14 -6.37 -5.50
CA GLY A 18 -5.84 -7.10 -6.75
C GLY A 18 -5.09 -8.42 -6.51
N THR A 19 -4.17 -8.44 -5.54
CA THR A 19 -3.31 -9.58 -5.25
C THR A 19 -3.71 -10.36 -4.00
N GLY A 20 -4.55 -9.76 -3.13
CA GLY A 20 -4.91 -10.30 -1.82
C GLY A 20 -3.75 -10.34 -0.82
N ARG A 21 -2.59 -9.79 -1.18
CA ARG A 21 -1.38 -9.80 -0.34
C ARG A 21 -1.40 -8.63 0.64
N GLU A 22 -0.80 -8.87 1.80
CA GLU A 22 -0.61 -7.82 2.81
C GLU A 22 0.47 -6.84 2.36
N ILE A 23 0.16 -5.55 2.50
CA ILE A 23 1.14 -4.48 2.34
C ILE A 23 1.87 -4.32 3.67
N GLN A 24 3.20 -4.37 3.63
CA GLN A 24 4.05 -4.22 4.83
C GLN A 24 4.98 -3.01 4.74
N GLY A 25 4.96 -2.31 3.60
CA GLY A 25 5.83 -1.18 3.35
C GLY A 25 5.35 -0.35 2.16
N PRO A 26 6.13 0.64 1.74
CA PRO A 26 5.80 1.49 0.62
C PRO A 26 5.49 0.68 -0.64
N THR A 27 4.31 0.93 -1.22
CA THR A 27 3.80 0.20 -2.38
C THR A 27 3.15 1.16 -3.35
N GLN A 28 3.48 1.03 -4.64
CA GLN A 28 2.86 1.81 -5.70
C GLN A 28 1.48 1.26 -6.05
N VAL A 29 0.49 2.14 -6.06
CA VAL A 29 -0.90 1.80 -6.35
C VAL A 29 -1.56 2.85 -7.25
N ASP A 30 -2.69 2.50 -7.85
CA ASP A 30 -3.49 3.46 -8.58
C ASP A 30 -4.22 4.40 -7.60
N GLY A 31 -3.84 5.67 -7.62
CA GLY A 31 -4.42 6.73 -6.79
C GLY A 31 -5.79 7.20 -7.27
N ASP A 32 -6.23 6.76 -8.46
CA ASP A 32 -7.62 6.93 -8.92
C ASP A 32 -8.51 5.76 -8.47
N ASP A 33 -7.95 4.72 -7.83
CA ASP A 33 -8.71 3.58 -7.31
C ASP A 33 -9.50 3.95 -6.04
N GLY A 34 -10.82 3.77 -6.10
CA GLY A 34 -11.72 4.05 -4.99
C GLY A 34 -11.47 3.23 -3.72
N PHE A 35 -10.76 2.11 -3.79
CA PHE A 35 -10.29 1.38 -2.63
C PHE A 35 -9.20 2.16 -1.90
N TRP A 36 -8.14 2.57 -2.61
CA TRP A 36 -7.01 3.29 -2.03
C TRP A 36 -7.40 4.69 -1.55
N ILE A 37 -8.25 5.39 -2.30
CA ILE A 37 -8.80 6.69 -1.89
C ILE A 37 -9.49 6.58 -0.52
N ARG A 38 -10.30 5.54 -0.29
CA ARG A 38 -10.97 5.33 1.00
C ARG A 38 -9.98 5.02 2.11
N ARG A 39 -8.99 4.17 1.87
CA ARG A 39 -7.97 3.81 2.88
C ARG A 39 -7.10 4.99 3.29
N VAL A 40 -6.78 5.87 2.34
CA VAL A 40 -6.09 7.13 2.64
C VAL A 40 -6.99 8.04 3.48
N ALA A 41 -8.26 8.19 3.12
CA ALA A 41 -9.21 9.02 3.86
C ALA A 41 -9.51 8.50 5.28
N ASP A 42 -9.60 7.19 5.45
CA ASP A 42 -9.81 6.52 6.74
C ASP A 42 -8.56 6.53 7.63
N GLY A 43 -7.39 6.89 7.07
CA GLY A 43 -6.11 6.86 7.78
C GLY A 43 -5.57 5.44 7.98
N ASP A 44 -6.00 4.46 7.19
CA ASP A 44 -5.44 3.11 7.17
C ASP A 44 -4.05 3.08 6.49
N VAL A 45 -3.86 3.93 5.48
CA VAL A 45 -2.60 4.10 4.75
C VAL A 45 -2.24 5.58 4.61
N ALA A 46 -0.95 5.88 4.58
CA ALA A 46 -0.41 7.20 4.30
C ALA A 46 0.22 7.23 2.90
N VAL A 47 0.10 8.37 2.21
CA VAL A 47 0.82 8.62 0.95
C VAL A 47 2.23 9.06 1.30
N VAL A 48 3.23 8.46 0.66
CA VAL A 48 4.65 8.78 0.86
C VAL A 48 5.28 9.23 -0.46
N ASP A 49 6.10 10.29 -0.42
CA ASP A 49 6.77 10.85 -1.60
C ASP A 49 8.04 10.09 -2.03
N GLU A 50 8.38 9.00 -1.35
CA GLU A 50 9.61 8.26 -1.66
C GLU A 50 9.44 7.35 -2.89
N PRO A 51 10.35 7.45 -3.89
CA PRO A 51 10.41 6.55 -5.03
C PRO A 51 11.12 5.27 -4.61
N VAL A 52 10.47 4.45 -3.78
CA VAL A 52 11.02 3.16 -3.37
C VAL A 52 10.41 2.05 -4.22
N GLU A 53 11.28 1.53 -5.08
CA GLU A 53 11.21 0.26 -5.78
C GLU A 53 10.35 -0.75 -5.00
N SER A 54 9.21 -1.12 -5.58
CA SER A 54 8.25 -2.08 -5.06
C SER A 54 8.94 -3.26 -4.39
N GLN A 55 8.97 -3.26 -3.06
CA GLN A 55 9.31 -4.46 -2.32
C GLN A 55 8.13 -5.42 -2.43
N ALA A 56 8.18 -6.23 -3.49
CA ALA A 56 7.58 -7.55 -3.50
C ALA A 56 8.02 -8.25 -2.20
N ALA A 57 7.12 -8.24 -1.21
CA ALA A 57 7.38 -8.75 0.12
C ALA A 57 7.93 -10.17 0.04
N LYS A 58 9.18 -10.33 0.46
CA LYS A 58 9.75 -11.61 0.85
C LYS A 58 8.88 -12.18 1.96
N LYS A 59 8.26 -13.34 1.74
CA LYS A 59 7.86 -14.22 2.85
C LYS A 59 8.22 -15.65 2.51
N GLY A 60 9.20 -16.15 3.25
CA GLY A 60 9.64 -17.54 3.27
C GLY A 60 10.70 -17.69 4.36
N SER A 61 10.27 -17.58 5.61
CA SER A 61 11.07 -17.94 6.79
C SER A 61 10.71 -19.35 7.22
N LYS A 62 11.76 -20.12 7.52
CA LYS A 62 11.84 -21.43 8.20
C LYS A 62 11.91 -22.68 7.35
#